data_AF-A0A7X5Y6H1-F1
#
_entry.id   AF-A0A7X5Y6H1-F1
#
_cell.length_a   1.000
_cell.length_b   1.000
_cell.length_c   1.000
_cell.angle_alpha   90.00
_cell.angle_beta   90.00
_cell.angle_gamma   90.00
#
_symmetry.space_group_name_H-M   'P 1'
#
loop_
_entity.id
_entity.type
_entity.pdbx_description
1 polymer ?
#
loop_
_entity_poly.entity_id
_entity_poly.type
_entity_poly.pdbx_seq_one_letter_code
_entity_poly.pdbx_strand_id
1 'polypeptide(L)'
;MIGRLFLDHPRSLGMGWAGHGTGAVMIGLRMIGGGVACLVHAVVPALFTETAGRTVSGLHDYMMRRKADAPDPHAWPDYEI
;
A
#
# COMPACT_ATOMS: atom_id res chain seq x y z
N MET A 1 6.20 -18.66 17.50
CA MET A 1 6.79 -17.41 16.93
C MET A 1 6.31 -17.13 15.51
N ILE A 2 6.39 -18.08 14.56
CA ILE A 2 5.96 -17.89 13.15
C ILE A 2 4.51 -17.39 13.02
N GLY A 3 3.57 -17.95 13.79
CA GLY A 3 2.17 -17.50 13.78
C GLY A 3 2.02 -15.99 14.06
N ARG A 4 2.62 -15.52 15.14
CA ARG A 4 2.61 -14.10 15.52
C ARG A 4 3.24 -13.17 14.49
N LEU A 5 4.33 -13.59 13.86
CA LEU A 5 5.08 -12.74 12.93
C LEU A 5 4.46 -12.67 11.54
N PHE A 6 3.73 -13.72 11.12
CA PHE A 6 3.28 -13.84 9.73
C PHE A 6 1.79 -14.11 9.57
N LEU A 7 1.14 -14.78 10.51
CA LEU A 7 -0.23 -15.27 10.32
C LEU A 7 -1.26 -14.48 11.11
N ASP A 8 -0.92 -14.01 12.32
CA ASP A 8 -1.88 -13.35 13.21
C ASP A 8 -2.32 -12.01 12.64
N HIS A 9 -1.40 -11.23 12.08
CA HIS A 9 -1.69 -9.94 11.45
C HIS A 9 -2.60 -10.04 10.19
N PRO A 10 -2.27 -10.84 9.15
CA PRO A 10 -3.20 -10.97 8.03
C PRO A 10 -4.54 -11.56 8.45
N ARG A 11 -4.58 -12.48 9.44
CA ARG A 11 -5.83 -13.03 9.96
C ARG A 11 -6.68 -11.99 10.68
N SER A 12 -6.10 -11.03 11.41
CA SER A 12 -6.88 -9.95 12.03
C SER A 12 -7.60 -9.08 11.00
N LEU A 13 -7.15 -9.11 9.75
CA LEU A 13 -7.76 -8.41 8.62
C LEU A 13 -8.67 -9.33 7.78
N GLY A 14 -8.85 -10.59 8.17
CA GLY A 14 -9.58 -11.58 7.38
C GLY A 14 -8.83 -12.08 6.14
N MET A 15 -7.51 -11.88 6.06
CA MET A 15 -6.65 -12.28 4.95
C MET A 15 -5.79 -13.51 5.26
N GLY A 16 -5.40 -14.22 4.19
CA GLY A 16 -4.28 -15.16 4.23
C GLY A 16 -2.93 -14.46 4.02
N TRP A 17 -1.84 -15.09 4.47
CA TRP A 17 -0.47 -14.57 4.36
C TRP A 17 -0.10 -14.10 2.94
N ALA A 18 -0.40 -14.91 1.92
CA ALA A 18 -0.08 -14.57 0.53
C ALA A 18 -0.90 -13.40 0.00
N GLY A 19 -2.18 -13.30 0.38
CA GLY A 19 -3.07 -12.23 -0.07
C GLY A 19 -2.70 -10.87 0.52
N HIS A 20 -2.31 -10.84 1.80
CA HIS A 20 -1.78 -9.65 2.44
C HIS A 20 -0.37 -9.30 1.93
N GLY A 21 0.54 -10.28 1.87
CA GLY A 21 1.91 -10.08 1.41
C GLY A 21 2.00 -9.55 -0.03
N THR A 22 1.15 -10.04 -0.94
CA THR A 22 1.10 -9.53 -2.32
C THR A 22 0.63 -8.07 -2.37
N GLY A 23 -0.35 -7.69 -1.54
CA GLY A 23 -0.80 -6.30 -1.39
C GLY A 23 0.33 -5.40 -0.91
N ALA A 24 1.01 -5.80 0.17
CA ALA A 24 2.14 -5.08 0.74
C ALA A 24 3.29 -4.89 -0.26
N VAL A 25 3.65 -5.93 -1.04
CA VAL A 25 4.69 -5.83 -2.07
C VAL A 25 4.30 -4.84 -3.17
N MET A 26 3.05 -4.88 -3.65
CA MET A 26 2.56 -3.96 -4.68
C MET A 26 2.62 -2.51 -4.19
N ILE A 27 2.13 -2.26 -2.97
CA ILE A 27 2.18 -0.95 -2.32
C ILE A 27 3.63 -0.47 -2.23
N GLY A 28 4.53 -1.29 -1.70
CA GLY A 28 5.95 -0.96 -1.54
C GLY A 28 6.64 -0.63 -2.86
N LEU A 29 6.44 -1.43 -3.91
CA LEU A 29 7.03 -1.18 -5.24
C LEU A 29 6.53 0.13 -5.86
N ARG A 30 5.23 0.44 -5.70
CA ARG A 30 4.67 1.73 -6.15
C ARG A 30 5.25 2.90 -5.35
N MET A 31 5.37 2.79 -4.03
CA MET A 31 5.99 3.82 -3.20
C MET A 31 7.44 4.10 -3.63
N ILE A 32 8.23 3.05 -3.88
CA ILE A 32 9.60 3.17 -4.39
C ILE A 32 9.58 3.90 -5.75
N GLY A 33 8.74 3.47 -6.69
CA GLY A 33 8.64 4.09 -8.01
C GLY A 33 8.23 5.57 -7.95
N GLY A 34 7.22 5.91 -7.16
CA GLY A 34 6.78 7.29 -6.95
C GLY A 34 7.84 8.15 -6.27
N GLY A 35 8.55 7.59 -5.29
CA GLY A 35 9.68 8.24 -4.61
C GLY A 35 10.83 8.53 -5.57
N VAL A 36 11.24 7.54 -6.37
CA VAL A 36 12.27 7.73 -7.42
C VAL A 36 11.84 8.80 -8.42
N ALA A 37 10.59 8.78 -8.87
CA ALA A 37 10.07 9.81 -9.77
C ALA A 37 10.14 11.22 -9.17
N CYS A 38 9.82 11.36 -7.87
CA CYS A 38 9.95 12.61 -7.13
C CYS A 38 11.40 13.10 -7.06
N LEU A 39 12.36 12.19 -6.79
CA LEU A 39 13.78 12.53 -6.73
C LEU A 39 14.32 12.96 -8.09
N VAL A 40 13.92 12.29 -9.18
CA VAL A 40 14.30 12.71 -10.54
C VAL A 40 13.69 14.08 -10.87
N HIS A 41 12.43 14.32 -10.50
CA HIS A 41 11.79 15.62 -10.67
C HIS A 41 12.52 16.74 -9.93
N ALA A 42 13.03 16.48 -8.71
CA ALA A 42 13.81 17.46 -7.95
C ALA A 42 15.11 17.88 -8.67
N VAL A 43 15.69 16.99 -9.49
CA VAL A 43 16.88 17.28 -10.31
C VAL A 43 16.49 17.92 -11.65
N VAL A 44 15.41 17.44 -12.28
CA VAL A 44 14.90 17.91 -13.57
C VAL A 44 13.39 18.19 -13.48
N PRO A 45 12.98 19.43 -13.16
CA PRO A 45 11.57 19.76 -12.86
C PRO A 45 10.58 19.49 -13.99
N ALA A 46 11.03 19.41 -15.25
CA ALA A 46 10.17 19.09 -16.38
C ALA A 46 9.77 17.60 -16.45
N LEU A 47 10.46 16.70 -15.73
CA LEU A 47 10.20 15.27 -15.74
C LEU A 47 9.28 14.87 -14.56
N PHE A 48 8.41 13.88 -14.79
CA PHE A 48 7.58 13.24 -13.77
C PHE A 48 6.73 14.18 -12.89
N THR A 49 6.30 15.32 -13.44
CA THR A 49 5.63 16.44 -12.75
C THR A 49 4.49 16.05 -11.80
N GLU A 50 3.76 14.98 -12.11
CA GLU A 50 2.59 14.55 -11.34
C GLU A 50 2.69 13.08 -10.88
N THR A 51 3.77 12.38 -11.23
CA THR A 51 3.88 10.92 -11.01
C THR A 51 3.81 10.57 -9.54
N ALA A 52 4.56 11.28 -8.69
CA ALA A 52 4.58 11.02 -7.25
C ALA A 52 3.21 11.29 -6.62
N GLY A 53 2.59 12.43 -6.93
CA GLY A 53 1.25 12.78 -6.43
C GLY A 53 0.19 11.77 -6.84
N ARG A 54 0.12 11.41 -8.12
CA ARG A 54 -0.79 10.36 -8.62
C ARG A 54 -0.56 9.01 -7.96
N THR A 55 0.69 8.65 -7.70
CA THR A 55 1.04 7.39 -7.04
C THR A 55 0.52 7.37 -5.60
N VAL A 56 0.71 8.46 -4.84
CA VAL A 56 0.21 8.56 -3.46
C VAL A 56 -1.31 8.51 -3.42
N SER A 57 -2.01 9.30 -4.25
CA SER A 57 -3.48 9.28 -4.31
C SER A 57 -4.01 7.91 -4.72
N GLY A 58 -3.41 7.28 -5.73
CA GLY A 58 -3.83 5.95 -6.18
C GLY A 58 -3.56 4.85 -5.16
N LEU A 59 -2.48 4.96 -4.37
CA LEU A 59 -2.20 4.04 -3.26
C LEU A 59 -3.19 4.22 -2.10
N HIS A 60 -3.51 5.48 -1.75
CA HIS A 60 -4.51 5.77 -0.74
C HIS A 60 -5.87 5.19 -1.14
N ASP A 61 -6.34 5.45 -2.36
CA ASP A 61 -7.60 4.90 -2.87
C ASP A 61 -7.59 3.37 -2.89
N TYR A 62 -6.45 2.76 -3.21
CA TYR A 62 -6.28 1.32 -3.19
C TYR A 62 -6.43 0.74 -1.77
N MET A 63 -5.81 1.35 -0.76
CA MET A 63 -5.93 0.93 0.65
C MET A 63 -7.38 1.07 1.14
N MET A 64 -8.02 2.21 0.83
CA MET A 64 -9.42 2.46 1.20
C MET A 64 -10.37 1.45 0.55
N ARG A 65 -10.14 1.07 -0.72
CA ARG A 65 -10.92 0.03 -1.40
C ARG A 65 -10.73 -1.35 -0.76
N ARG A 66 -9.49 -1.75 -0.46
CA ARG A 66 -9.22 -3.02 0.25
C ARG A 66 -9.93 -3.09 1.59
N LYS A 67 -9.92 -1.99 2.34
CA LYS A 67 -10.64 -1.86 3.60
C LYS A 67 -12.16 -1.96 3.39
N ALA A 68 -12.71 -1.28 2.39
CA ALA A 68 -14.14 -1.32 2.09
C ALA A 68 -14.63 -2.71 1.67
N ASP A 69 -13.79 -3.49 0.99
CA ASP A 69 -14.07 -4.85 0.55
C ASP A 69 -13.85 -5.91 1.65
N ALA A 70 -13.38 -5.49 2.84
CA ALA A 70 -13.11 -6.40 3.94
C ALA A 70 -14.41 -6.96 4.56
N PRO A 71 -14.38 -8.17 5.16
CA PRO A 71 -15.54 -8.72 5.87
C PRO A 71 -16.05 -7.85 7.03
N ASP A 72 -15.13 -7.15 7.69
CA ASP A 72 -15.43 -6.15 8.72
C ASP A 72 -14.55 -4.90 8.51
N PRO A 73 -15.02 -3.92 7.72
CA PRO A 73 -14.27 -2.69 7.46
C PRO A 73 -14.03 -1.84 8.71
N HIS A 74 -14.84 -1.97 9.76
CA HIS A 74 -14.68 -1.17 10.98
C HIS A 74 -13.55 -1.71 11.87
N ALA A 75 -13.19 -2.98 11.73
CA ALA A 75 -12.06 -3.59 12.42
C ALA A 75 -10.69 -3.24 11.80
N TRP A 76 -10.67 -2.64 10.61
CA TRP A 76 -9.43 -2.29 9.91
C TRP A 76 -8.95 -0.87 10.26
N PRO A 77 -7.66 -0.69 10.60
CA PRO A 77 -7.05 0.64 10.65
C PRO A 77 -7.16 1.37 9.31
N ASP A 78 -7.26 2.70 9.33
CA ASP A 78 -7.42 3.51 8.11
C ASP A 78 -6.22 3.46 7.16
N TYR A 79 -5.05 3.10 7.68
CA TYR A 79 -3.76 3.12 6.97
C TYR A 79 -3.12 1.72 6.89
N GLU A 80 -3.96 0.68 6.99
CA GLU A 80 -3.54 -0.71 6.83
C GLU A 80 -3.24 -1.05 5.35
N ILE A 81 -2.24 -1.89 5.11
CA ILE A 81 -1.73 -2.24 3.76
C ILE A 81 -2.25 -3.59 3.22
#